data_AF-A0A3D5NFM2-F1
#
_entry.id   AF-A0A3D5NFM2-F1
#
_cell.length_a   1.000
_cell.length_b   1.000
_cell.length_c   1.000
_cell.angle_alpha   90.00
_cell.angle_beta   90.00
_cell.angle_gamma   90.00
#
_symmetry.space_group_name_H-M   'P 1'
#
loop_
_entity.id
_entity.type
_entity.pdbx_description
1 polymer ?
#
loop_
_entity_poly.entity_id
_entity_poly.type
_entity_poly.pdbx_seq_one_letter_code
_entity_poly.pdbx_strand_id
1 'polypeptide(L)' 'MTTKSDATPKSAPRTRGRNVLAVASGKGGVGKTWFSITLTHAMVLEGHKALLFDGDLGLANIDIQLGLMPKHDLGGVIAG' A
#
# COMPACT_ATOMS: atom_id res chain seq x y z
N MET A 1 10.57 14.19 -42.97
CA MET A 1 11.57 13.71 -42.00
C MET A 1 11.60 14.72 -40.87
N THR A 2 10.73 14.56 -39.86
CA THR A 2 10.65 15.44 -38.70
C THR A 2 10.79 14.56 -37.46
N THR A 3 11.86 14.81 -36.72
CA THR A 3 12.28 14.04 -35.53
C THR A 3 11.30 14.26 -34.39
N LYS A 4 10.58 13.21 -33.97
CA LYS A 4 9.89 13.18 -32.67
C LYS A 4 10.96 13.27 -31.59
N SER A 5 10.91 14.32 -30.76
CA SER A 5 11.74 14.41 -29.58
C SER A 5 11.26 13.36 -28.58
N ASP A 6 12.08 12.33 -28.36
CA ASP A 6 11.96 11.43 -27.21
C ASP A 6 12.23 12.23 -25.93
N ALA A 7 11.19 12.85 -25.40
CA ALA A 7 11.24 13.42 -24.07
C ALA A 7 11.14 12.28 -23.05
N THR A 8 12.29 11.77 -22.61
CA THR A 8 12.40 10.93 -21.41
C THR A 8 11.63 11.58 -20.26
N PRO A 9 10.70 10.87 -19.58
CA PRO A 9 9.94 11.44 -18.48
C PRO A 9 10.92 11.80 -17.35
N LYS A 10 11.07 13.11 -17.11
CA LYS A 10 11.90 13.67 -16.05
C LYS A 10 11.32 13.20 -14.72
N SER A 11 12.00 12.28 -14.03
CA SER A 11 11.53 11.72 -12.76
C SER A 11 11.33 12.86 -11.76
N ALA A 12 10.09 13.09 -11.34
CA ALA A 12 9.77 14.08 -10.33
C ALA A 12 10.57 13.79 -9.04
N PRO A 13 11.04 14.83 -8.32
CA PRO A 13 11.79 14.64 -7.09
C PRO A 13 10.94 13.85 -6.09
N ARG A 14 11.45 12.71 -5.60
CA ARG A 14 10.78 11.88 -4.60
C ARG A 14 10.70 12.68 -3.29
N THR A 15 9.54 13.28 -3.03
CA THR A 15 9.25 13.91 -1.74
C THR A 15 9.30 12.84 -0.66
N ARG A 16 10.25 12.96 0.28
CA ARG A 16 10.37 12.00 1.39
C ARG A 16 9.08 12.03 2.24
N GLY A 17 8.40 10.89 2.32
CA GLY A 17 7.55 10.47 3.44
C GLY A 17 6.22 11.21 3.70
N ARG A 18 5.80 12.20 2.91
CA ARG A 18 4.54 12.94 3.17
C ARG A 18 3.25 12.17 2.87
N ASN A 19 3.35 10.96 2.33
CA ASN A 19 2.25 10.15 1.85
C ASN A 19 2.12 8.80 2.60
N VAL A 20 2.60 8.75 3.84
CA VAL A 20 2.55 7.55 4.68
C VAL A 20 1.69 7.82 5.91
N LEU A 21 0.70 6.95 6.15
CA LEU A 21 -0.15 6.96 7.33
C LEU A 21 -0.02 5.60 8.04
N ALA A 22 0.34 5.62 9.33
CA ALA A 22 0.41 4.43 10.15
C ALA A 22 -0.80 4.34 11.09
N VAL A 23 -1.51 3.21 11.06
CA VAL A 23 -2.61 2.90 11.97
C VAL A 23 -2.13 1.89 13.01
N ALA A 24 -2.06 2.30 14.28
CA ALA A 24 -1.52 1.48 15.36
C ALA A 24 -2.37 1.56 16.64
N SER A 25 -2.25 0.55 17.50
CA SER A 25 -2.92 0.46 18.81
C SER A 25 -2.28 -0.63 19.65
N GLY A 26 -2.06 -0.33 20.94
CA GLY A 26 -1.48 -1.26 21.92
C GLY A 26 -2.42 -2.36 22.40
N LYS A 27 -3.71 -2.35 22.01
CA LYS A 27 -4.68 -3.39 22.36
C LYS A 27 -5.10 -4.21 21.12
N GLY A 28 -5.23 -5.53 21.32
CA GLY A 28 -5.77 -6.45 20.32
C GLY A 28 -7.28 -6.26 20.10
N GLY A 29 -7.76 -6.53 18.89
CA GLY A 29 -9.21 -6.54 18.60
C GLY A 29 -9.91 -5.18 18.49
N VAL A 30 -9.19 -4.05 18.54
CA VAL A 30 -9.79 -2.70 18.44
C VAL A 30 -10.23 -2.30 17.01
N GLY A 31 -10.06 -3.18 16.02
CA GLY A 31 -10.46 -2.92 14.63
C GLY A 31 -9.43 -2.20 13.75
N LYS A 32 -8.14 -2.18 14.10
CA LYS A 32 -7.07 -1.54 13.30
C LYS A 32 -7.09 -1.94 11.82
N THR A 33 -7.12 -3.26 11.56
CA THR A 33 -7.10 -3.81 10.20
C THR A 33 -8.32 -3.38 9.41
N TRP A 34 -9.51 -3.50 10.02
CA TRP A 34 -10.77 -3.07 9.41
C TRP A 34 -10.76 -1.58 9.05
N PHE A 35 -10.32 -0.73 9.99
CA PHE A 35 -10.19 0.70 9.75
C PHE A 35 -9.20 1.00 8.61
N SER A 36 -8.05 0.33 8.59
CA SER A 36 -7.02 0.52 7.55
C SER A 36 -7.53 0.12 6.16
N ILE A 37 -8.25 -0.99 6.05
CA ILE A 37 -8.89 -1.46 4.82
C ILE A 37 -9.90 -0.43 4.32
N THR A 38 -10.86 -0.06 5.16
CA THR A 38 -11.96 0.85 4.78
C THR A 38 -11.48 2.25 4.46
N LEU A 39 -10.50 2.78 5.20
CA LEU A 39 -9.85 4.06 4.90
C LEU A 39 -9.15 4.03 3.54
N THR A 40 -8.36 2.98 3.26
CA THR A 40 -7.69 2.84 1.96
C THR A 40 -8.72 2.75 0.83
N HIS A 41 -9.78 1.97 1.01
CA HIS A 41 -10.86 1.85 0.04
C HIS A 41 -11.52 3.20 -0.24
N ALA A 42 -11.83 4.00 0.79
CA ALA A 42 -12.36 5.35 0.63
C ALA A 42 -11.40 6.27 -0.13
N MET A 43 -10.10 6.23 0.17
CA MET A 43 -9.10 7.01 -0.57
C MET A 43 -9.06 6.65 -2.06
N VAL A 44 -9.18 5.36 -2.40
CA VAL A 44 -9.23 4.89 -3.78
C VAL A 44 -10.50 5.39 -4.49
N LEU A 45 -11.65 5.36 -3.80
CA LEU A 45 -12.92 5.86 -4.35
C LEU A 45 -12.88 7.38 -4.65
N GLU A 46 -12.13 8.14 -3.85
CA GLU A 46 -11.86 9.58 -4.08
C GLU A 46 -10.78 9.84 -5.17
N GLY A 47 -10.29 8.78 -5.83
CA GLY A 47 -9.33 8.88 -6.94
C GLY A 47 -7.86 8.95 -6.50
N HIS A 48 -7.54 8.71 -5.23
CA HIS A 48 -6.15 8.65 -4.77
C HIS A 48 -5.51 7.29 -5.11
N LYS A 49 -4.24 7.34 -5.54
CA LYS A 49 -3.40 6.13 -5.62
C LYS A 49 -2.94 5.75 -4.22
N ALA A 50 -3.63 4.79 -3.60
CA ALA A 50 -3.31 4.31 -2.25
C ALA A 50 -2.71 2.89 -2.28
N LEU A 51 -1.80 2.63 -1.34
CA LEU A 51 -1.24 1.32 -1.05
C LEU A 51 -1.60 0.98 0.40
N LEU A 52 -2.31 -0.13 0.59
CA LEU A 52 -2.52 -0.72 1.91
C LEU A 52 -1.37 -1.68 2.19
N PHE A 53 -0.74 -1.52 3.35
CA PHE A 53 0.38 -2.32 3.80
C PHE A 53 0.04 -2.96 5.14
N ASP A 54 0.09 -4.30 5.22
CA ASP A 54 -0.05 -5.00 6.50
C ASP A 54 1.28 -4.95 7.25
N GLY A 55 1.30 -4.19 8.35
CA GLY A 55 2.47 -4.13 9.23
C GLY A 55 2.55 -5.29 10.22
N ASP A 56 1.53 -6.15 10.30
CA ASP A 56 1.51 -7.32 11.17
C ASP A 56 2.11 -8.53 10.44
N LEU A 57 3.45 -8.62 10.44
CA LEU A 57 4.18 -9.71 9.77
C LEU A 57 4.04 -11.08 10.47
N GLY A 58 3.50 -11.11 11.70
CA GLY A 58 3.34 -12.35 12.48
C GLY A 58 1.97 -13.02 12.26
N LEU A 59 0.93 -12.22 12.04
CA LEU A 59 -0.45 -12.67 11.84
C LEU A 59 -1.12 -11.75 10.81
N ALA A 60 -0.56 -11.67 9.61
CA ALA A 60 -1.14 -10.89 8.52
C ALA A 60 -2.61 -11.29 8.34
N ASN A 61 -3.48 -10.28 8.33
CA ASN A 61 -4.93 -10.50 8.44
C ASN A 61 -5.70 -9.81 7.31
N ILE A 62 -5.02 -9.00 6.50
CA ILE A 62 -5.63 -8.26 5.39
C ILE A 62 -6.08 -9.21 4.27
N ASP A 63 -5.26 -10.19 3.91
CA ASP A 63 -5.60 -11.20 2.91
C ASP A 63 -6.84 -12.01 3.32
N ILE A 64 -6.92 -12.44 4.58
CA ILE A 64 -8.10 -13.14 5.12
C ILE A 64 -9.33 -12.23 5.08
N GLN A 65 -9.23 -10.99 5.57
CA GLN A 65 -10.37 -10.05 5.62
C GLN A 65 -10.87 -9.63 4.23
N LEU A 66 -9.99 -9.63 3.23
CA LEU A 66 -10.31 -9.30 1.84
C LEU A 66 -10.59 -10.53 0.98
N GLY A 67 -10.48 -11.75 1.52
CA GLY A 67 -10.68 -12.99 0.77
C GLY A 67 -9.65 -13.21 -0.34
N LEU A 68 -8.41 -12.75 -0.14
CA LEU A 68 -7.33 -12.85 -1.10
C LEU A 68 -6.54 -14.15 -0.91
N MET A 69 -6.02 -14.69 -2.01
CA MET A 69 -5.08 -15.80 -2.00
C MET A 69 -3.77 -15.37 -2.70
N PRO A 70 -2.93 -14.57 -2.02
CA PRO A 70 -1.71 -14.04 -2.62
C PRO A 70 -0.72 -15.18 -2.93
N LYS A 71 -0.15 -15.16 -4.13
CA LYS A 71 0.90 -16.12 -4.55
C LYS A 71 2.30 -15.72 -4.09
N HIS A 72 2.47 -14.45 -3.74
CA HIS A 72 3.72 -13.87 -3.26
C HIS A 72 3.41 -12.99 -2.06
N ASP A 73 4.31 -12.96 -1.09
CA ASP A 73 4.21 -12.17 0.11
C ASP A 73 5.47 -11.32 0.32
N LEU A 74 5.50 -10.57 1.43
CA LEU A 74 6.66 -9.78 1.81
C LEU A 74 7.87 -10.65 2.18
N GLY A 75 7.65 -11.87 2.68
CA GLY A 75 8.73 -12.80 3.00
C GLY A 75 9.54 -13.16 1.77
N GLY A 76 8.88 -13.50 0.67
CA GLY A 76 9.52 -13.75 -0.62
C GLY A 76 10.28 -12.54 -1.15
N VAL A 77 9.70 -11.33 -1.05
CA VAL A 77 10.37 -10.09 -1.48
C VAL A 77 11.63 -9.80 -0.66
N ILE A 78 11.60 -10.07 0.66
CA ILE A 78 12.74 -9.84 1.54
C ILE A 78 13.85 -10.89 1.30
N ALA A 79 13.50 -12.11 0.93
CA ALA A 79 14.44 -13.20 0.67
C ALA A 79 15.23 -13.03 -0.65
N GLY A 80 14.69 -12.28 -1.61
CA GLY A 80 15.28 -12.06 -2.95
C GLY A 80 14.77 -13.01 -4.01
#